data_AF-A0A6N9BZ63-F1
#
_entry.id   AF-A0A6N9BZ63-F1
#
_cell.length_a   1.000
_cell.length_b   1.000
_cell.length_c   1.000
_cell.angle_alpha   90.00
_cell.angle_beta   90.00
_cell.angle_gamma   90.00
#
_symmetry.space_group_name_H-M   'P 1'
#
loop_
_entity.id
_entity.type
_entity.pdbx_description
1 polymer ?
#
loop_
_entity_poly.entity_id
_entity_poly.type
_entity_poly.pdbx_seq_one_letter_code
_entity_poly.pdbx_strand_id
1 'polypeptide(L)'
;GMERQPAQVYLLVNAYPHDWGFALVVFGVVLLLRAWLVVRAEHVPSIFGFLLAVAGFAYIVTELGRLAAPGVNLDFLILAGLAEPVFMIWLLVKGRRL
;
A
#
# COMPACT_ATOMS: atom_id res chain seq x y z
N GLY A 1 -15.91 -43.33 6.97
CA GLY A 1 -15.56 -42.54 5.77
C GLY A 1 -15.79 -41.05 5.93
N MET A 2 -15.60 -40.45 7.11
CA MET A 2 -15.91 -39.04 7.40
C MET A 2 -14.73 -38.27 8.05
N GLU A 3 -13.51 -38.82 8.03
CA GLU A 3 -12.34 -38.24 8.74
C GLU A 3 -11.26 -37.65 7.81
N ARG A 4 -11.47 -37.71 6.47
CA ARG A 4 -10.50 -37.21 5.48
C ARG A 4 -10.75 -35.79 4.97
N GLN A 5 -11.90 -35.19 5.30
CA GLN A 5 -12.27 -33.85 4.87
C GLN A 5 -11.49 -32.70 5.54
N PRO A 6 -11.06 -32.75 6.83
CA PRO A 6 -10.38 -31.60 7.41
C PRO A 6 -9.03 -31.34 6.74
N ALA A 7 -8.28 -32.38 6.38
CA ALA A 7 -6.96 -32.25 5.74
C ALA A 7 -7.03 -31.54 4.37
N GLN A 8 -8.09 -31.79 3.59
CA GLN A 8 -8.27 -31.13 2.30
C GLN A 8 -8.66 -29.66 2.49
N VAL A 9 -9.53 -29.36 3.45
CA VAL A 9 -9.89 -27.97 3.78
C VAL A 9 -8.67 -27.19 4.31
N TYR A 10 -7.83 -27.80 5.16
CA TYR A 10 -6.58 -27.19 5.62
C TYR A 10 -5.60 -26.91 4.47
N LEU A 11 -5.48 -27.82 3.50
CA LEU A 11 -4.64 -27.59 2.32
C LEU A 11 -5.20 -26.49 1.40
N LEU A 12 -6.53 -26.40 1.22
CA LEU A 12 -7.16 -25.32 0.46
C LEU A 12 -7.05 -23.95 1.14
N VAL A 13 -7.09 -23.91 2.48
CA VAL A 13 -6.88 -22.68 3.26
C VAL A 13 -5.41 -22.24 3.23
N ASN A 14 -4.46 -23.17 3.34
CA ASN A 14 -3.02 -22.87 3.21
C ASN A 14 -2.57 -22.59 1.76
N ALA A 15 -3.31 -23.10 0.77
CA ALA A 15 -3.06 -22.85 -0.64
C ALA A 15 -3.64 -21.51 -1.12
N TYR A 16 -4.35 -20.77 -0.26
CA TYR A 16 -4.63 -19.36 -0.49
C TYR A 16 -3.38 -18.60 -0.03
N PRO A 17 -2.53 -18.12 -0.95
CA PRO A 17 -1.48 -17.20 -0.56
C PRO A 17 -2.23 -15.96 -0.10
N HIS A 18 -2.34 -15.77 1.21
CA HIS A 18 -2.76 -14.50 1.78
C HIS A 18 -1.58 -13.55 1.62
N ASP A 19 -1.21 -13.29 0.37
CA ASP A 19 -0.08 -12.47 0.01
C ASP A 19 -0.55 -11.04 0.25
N TRP A 20 -0.40 -10.61 1.50
CA TRP A 20 -0.54 -9.22 1.95
C TRP A 20 0.20 -8.26 1.00
N GLY A 21 1.26 -8.73 0.34
CA GLY A 21 1.96 -8.01 -0.71
C GLY A 21 1.09 -7.63 -1.91
N PHE A 22 0.14 -8.47 -2.34
CA PHE A 22 -0.77 -8.10 -3.43
C PHE A 22 -1.66 -6.91 -3.03
N ALA A 23 -2.18 -6.91 -1.79
CA ALA A 23 -2.96 -5.80 -1.27
C ALA A 23 -2.14 -4.50 -1.22
N LEU A 24 -0.87 -4.58 -0.80
CA LEU A 24 0.04 -3.44 -0.76
C LEU A 24 0.41 -2.90 -2.15
N VAL A 25 0.54 -3.75 -3.17
CA VAL A 25 0.74 -3.30 -4.57
C VAL A 25 -0.50 -2.55 -5.07
N VAL A 26 -1.69 -3.11 -4.89
CA VAL A 26 -2.95 -2.45 -5.27
C VAL A 26 -3.11 -1.13 -4.52
N PHE A 27 -2.79 -1.12 -3.24
CA PHE A 27 -2.81 0.08 -2.40
C PHE A 27 -1.85 1.15 -2.91
N GLY A 28 -0.62 0.79 -3.28
CA GLY A 28 0.35 1.69 -3.89
C GLY A 28 -0.14 2.31 -5.19
N VAL A 29 -0.86 1.57 -6.03
CA VAL A 29 -1.49 2.10 -7.26
C VAL A 29 -2.59 3.11 -6.92
N VAL A 30 -3.45 2.82 -5.94
CA VAL A 30 -4.48 3.76 -5.48
C VAL A 30 -3.86 5.05 -4.92
N LEU A 31 -2.75 4.93 -4.20
CA LEU A 31 -1.94 6.05 -3.71
C LEU A 31 -1.43 6.93 -4.85
N LEU A 32 -0.92 6.34 -5.94
CA LEU A 32 -0.49 7.09 -7.14
C LEU A 32 -1.65 7.81 -7.81
N LEU A 33 -2.82 7.18 -7.90
CA LEU A 33 -4.04 7.84 -8.40
C LEU A 33 -4.46 9.02 -7.53
N ARG A 34 -4.43 8.87 -6.20
CA ARG A 34 -4.71 9.95 -5.27
C ARG A 34 -3.68 11.07 -5.39
N ALA A 35 -2.40 10.73 -5.45
CA ALA A 35 -1.30 11.67 -5.67
C ALA A 35 -1.55 12.52 -6.91
N TRP A 36 -1.88 11.88 -8.03
CA TRP A 36 -2.21 12.56 -9.28
C TRP A 36 -3.42 13.51 -9.13
N LEU A 37 -4.44 13.08 -8.40
CA LEU A 37 -5.61 13.92 -8.13
C LEU A 37 -5.26 15.14 -7.29
N VAL A 38 -4.42 15.02 -6.25
CA VAL A 38 -4.03 16.18 -5.43
C VAL A 38 -3.06 17.11 -6.16
N VAL A 39 -2.20 16.62 -7.05
CA VAL A 39 -1.39 17.49 -7.92
C VAL A 39 -2.28 18.35 -8.81
N ARG A 40 -3.44 17.82 -9.23
CA ARG A 40 -4.41 18.52 -10.08
C ARG A 40 -5.39 19.40 -9.28
N ALA A 41 -5.52 19.18 -7.97
CA ALA A 41 -6.41 19.96 -7.12
C ALA A 41 -5.77 21.33 -6.78
N GLU A 42 -6.35 22.42 -7.30
CA GLU A 42 -5.88 23.79 -7.01
C GLU A 42 -5.94 24.16 -5.51
N HIS A 43 -6.77 23.45 -4.75
CA HIS A 43 -7.01 23.71 -3.33
C HIS A 43 -6.00 22.98 -2.41
N VAL A 44 -5.20 22.04 -2.94
CA VAL A 44 -4.27 21.23 -2.15
C VAL A 44 -2.83 21.52 -2.58
N PRO A 45 -1.87 21.73 -1.65
CA PRO A 45 -0.48 21.93 -2.02
C PRO A 45 0.08 20.71 -2.75
N SER A 46 0.64 20.93 -3.95
CA SER A 46 1.18 19.87 -4.81
C SER A 46 2.32 19.07 -4.17
N ILE A 47 2.97 19.62 -3.13
CA ILE A 47 3.98 18.95 -2.30
C ILE A 47 3.43 17.63 -1.74
N PHE A 48 2.17 17.61 -1.29
CA PHE A 48 1.56 16.40 -0.77
C PHE A 48 1.35 15.36 -1.85
N GLY A 49 1.01 15.76 -3.07
CA GLY A 49 0.92 14.86 -4.20
C GLY A 49 2.24 14.16 -4.47
N PHE A 50 3.37 14.88 -4.41
CA PHE A 50 4.69 14.28 -4.55
C PHE A 50 5.01 13.29 -3.41
N LEU A 51 4.68 13.64 -2.16
CA LEU A 51 4.86 12.74 -1.02
C LEU A 51 4.05 11.43 -1.17
N LEU A 52 2.78 11.51 -1.59
CA LEU A 52 1.97 10.32 -1.85
C LEU A 52 2.50 9.51 -3.02
N ALA A 53 3.01 10.16 -4.07
CA ALA A 53 3.56 9.46 -5.21
C ALA A 53 4.79 8.63 -4.82
N VAL A 54 5.69 9.21 -4.02
CA VAL A 54 6.86 8.51 -3.47
C VAL A 54 6.42 7.35 -2.56
N ALA A 55 5.40 7.55 -1.72
CA ALA A 55 4.87 6.50 -0.85
C ALA A 55 4.27 5.33 -1.64
N GLY A 56 3.42 5.62 -2.65
CA GLY A 56 2.82 4.60 -3.51
C GLY A 56 3.88 3.81 -4.29
N PHE A 57 4.90 4.50 -4.80
CA PHE A 57 6.02 3.85 -5.48
C PHE A 57 6.82 2.97 -4.52
N ALA A 58 7.04 3.42 -3.29
CA ALA A 58 7.73 2.65 -2.27
C ALA A 58 6.98 1.34 -1.95
N TYR A 59 5.64 1.37 -1.78
CA TYR A 59 4.86 0.15 -1.56
C TYR A 59 4.98 -0.85 -2.71
N ILE A 60 4.89 -0.37 -3.95
CA ILE A 60 5.01 -1.23 -5.14
C ILE A 60 6.42 -1.85 -5.21
N VAL A 61 7.47 -1.05 -5.03
CA VAL A 61 8.86 -1.52 -5.11
C VAL A 61 9.19 -2.48 -3.96
N THR A 62 8.69 -2.24 -2.76
CA THR A 62 8.87 -3.14 -1.62
C THR A 62 8.31 -4.52 -1.92
N GLU A 63 7.08 -4.61 -2.40
CA GLU A 63 6.43 -5.89 -2.63
C GLU A 63 6.93 -6.59 -3.90
N LEU A 64 7.16 -5.85 -4.99
CA LEU A 64 7.81 -6.41 -6.18
C LEU A 64 9.24 -6.88 -5.86
N GLY A 65 9.97 -6.15 -5.03
CA GLY A 65 11.29 -6.53 -4.55
C GLY A 65 11.26 -7.79 -3.67
N ARG A 66 10.24 -7.92 -2.81
CA ARG A 66 10.02 -9.12 -1.99
C ARG A 66 9.73 -10.36 -2.84
N LEU A 67 8.98 -10.19 -3.93
CA LEU A 67 8.73 -11.26 -4.91
C LEU A 67 9.97 -11.59 -5.76
N ALA A 68 10.71 -10.59 -6.23
CA ALA A 68 11.83 -10.78 -7.15
C ALA A 68 13.13 -11.22 -6.46
N ALA A 69 13.35 -10.78 -5.20
CA ALA A 69 14.55 -11.05 -4.43
C ALA A 69 14.19 -11.25 -2.93
N PRO A 70 13.69 -12.43 -2.55
CA PRO A 70 13.40 -12.77 -1.16
C PRO A 70 14.72 -12.82 -0.36
N GLY A 71 15.06 -11.72 0.30
CA GLY A 71 16.32 -11.55 1.05
C GLY A 71 16.79 -10.10 1.19
N VAL A 72 16.22 -9.16 0.42
CA VAL A 72 16.49 -7.73 0.58
C VAL A 72 15.64 -7.16 1.70
N ASN A 73 16.28 -6.57 2.71
CA ASN A 73 15.59 -5.83 3.77
C ASN A 73 15.10 -4.48 3.23
N LEU A 74 13.83 -4.45 2.83
CA LEU A 74 13.14 -3.26 2.33
C LEU A 74 12.30 -2.56 3.43
N ASP A 75 12.50 -2.93 4.69
CA ASP A 75 11.75 -2.40 5.83
C ASP A 75 11.86 -0.89 5.99
N PHE A 76 12.95 -0.27 5.51
CA PHE A 76 13.09 1.18 5.52
C PHE A 76 12.05 1.92 4.65
N LEU A 77 11.45 1.25 3.67
CA LEU A 77 10.40 1.83 2.83
C LEU A 77 9.09 2.01 3.59
N ILE A 78 8.92 1.40 4.77
CA ILE A 78 7.77 1.66 5.64
C ILE A 78 7.70 3.14 6.06
N LEU A 79 8.86 3.81 6.14
CA LEU A 79 8.96 5.24 6.44
C LEU A 79 8.36 6.09 5.32
N ALA A 80 8.49 5.66 4.06
CA ALA A 80 7.84 6.29 2.92
C ALA A 80 6.32 6.08 2.97
N GLY A 81 5.87 4.90 3.43
CA GLY A 81 4.45 4.61 3.67
C GLY A 81 3.77 5.53 4.69
N LEU A 82 4.53 6.07 5.67
CA LEU A 82 4.00 7.02 6.66
C LEU A 82 3.59 8.38 6.07
N ALA A 83 3.97 8.69 4.83
CA ALA A 83 3.54 9.93 4.19
C ALA A 83 2.02 10.00 4.01
N GLU A 84 1.34 8.86 3.86
CA GLU A 84 -0.12 8.81 3.69
C GLU A 84 -0.89 9.25 4.95
N PRO A 85 -0.70 8.66 6.14
CA PRO A 85 -1.39 9.11 7.34
C PRO A 85 -1.04 10.56 7.69
N VAL A 86 0.19 11.01 7.42
CA VAL A 86 0.58 12.42 7.59
C VAL A 86 -0.25 13.34 6.68
N PHE A 87 -0.44 12.96 5.42
CA PHE A 87 -1.32 13.70 4.51
C PHE A 87 -2.78 13.67 4.97
N MET A 88 -3.25 12.52 5.44
CA MET A 88 -4.63 12.36 5.90
C MET A 88 -4.92 13.24 7.12
N ILE A 89 -3.99 13.31 8.07
CA ILE A 89 -4.06 14.22 9.22
C ILE A 89 -4.07 15.68 8.76
N TRP A 90 -3.24 16.03 7.77
CA TRP A 90 -3.22 17.38 7.23
C TRP A 90 -4.56 17.78 6.59
N LEU A 91 -5.19 16.89 5.81
CA LEU A 91 -6.52 17.10 5.24
C LEU A 91 -7.58 17.32 6.33
N LEU A 92 -7.53 16.56 7.43
CA LEU A 92 -8.47 16.73 8.53
C LEU A 92 -8.34 18.09 9.22
N VAL A 93 -7.11 18.59 9.37
CA VAL A 93 -6.84 19.87 10.04
C VAL A 93 -7.12 21.06 9.11
N LYS A 94 -6.65 21.01 7.87
CA LYS A 94 -6.62 22.16 6.95
C LYS A 94 -7.62 22.06 5.80
N GLY A 95 -8.06 20.85 5.44
CA GLY A 95 -9.10 20.62 4.43
C GLY A 95 -10.51 21.02 4.88
N ARG A 96 -10.75 21.20 6.20
CA ARG A 96 -12.00 21.75 6.74
C ARG A 96 -12.25 23.22 6.38
N ARG A 97 -11.27 23.92 5.81
CA ARG A 97 -11.33 25.35 5.49
C ARG A 97 -11.29 25.63 3.98
N LEU A 98 -11.37 24.58 3.16
CA LEU A 98 -11.49 24.65 1.70
C LEU A 98 -12.96 24.51 1.29
#